data_AF-A0A7U8GT35-F1
#
_entry.id   AF-A0A7U8GT35-F1
#
_cell.length_a   1.000
_cell.length_b   1.000
_cell.length_c   1.000
_cell.angle_alpha   90.00
_cell.angle_beta   90.00
_cell.angle_gamma   90.00
#
_symmetry.space_group_name_H-M   'P 1'
#
loop_
_entity.id
_entity.type
_entity.pdbx_description
1 polymer ?
#
loop_
_entity_poly.entity_id
_entity_poly.type
_entity_poly.pdbx_seq_one_letter_code
_entity_poly.pdbx_strand_id
1 'polypeptide(L)'
;MPIIDPLVIFLVTGLVSLSAALSAGALNKLPEEEKPAFASTKNGTVSIIMGGNLAAVTLLFAMAYGFKELDWWIPLLCMFITFPVIHVVIIQKVLGDLKALLITSPLVLVAMAALYLYW
;
A
#
# COMPACT_ATOMS: atom_id res chain seq x y z
N MET A 1 -17.49 -21.50 5.80
CA MET A 1 -16.56 -21.15 4.70
C MET A 1 -16.54 -19.64 4.61
N PRO A 2 -15.37 -18.98 4.58
CA PRO A 2 -15.34 -17.55 4.29
C PRO A 2 -16.04 -17.31 2.95
N ILE A 3 -16.85 -16.25 2.87
CA ILE A 3 -17.63 -15.90 1.67
C ILE A 3 -16.69 -15.47 0.52
N ILE A 4 -15.49 -15.00 0.88
CA ILE A 4 -14.45 -14.51 -0.04
C ILE A 4 -13.18 -15.32 0.18
N ASP A 5 -12.51 -15.69 -0.91
CA ASP A 5 -11.26 -16.45 -0.91
C ASP A 5 -10.13 -15.67 -0.19
N PRO A 6 -9.41 -16.27 0.77
CA PRO A 6 -8.28 -15.64 1.45
C PRO A 6 -7.22 -15.07 0.50
N LEU A 7 -7.01 -15.71 -0.66
CA LEU A 7 -6.09 -15.21 -1.68
C LEU A 7 -6.50 -13.83 -2.19
N VAL A 8 -7.79 -13.61 -2.43
CA VAL A 8 -8.30 -12.33 -2.94
C VAL A 8 -8.11 -11.24 -1.88
N ILE A 9 -8.41 -11.54 -0.62
CA ILE A 9 -8.23 -10.59 0.49
C ILE A 9 -6.75 -10.22 0.60
N PHE A 10 -5.85 -11.21 0.60
CA PHE A 10 -4.41 -10.98 0.66
C PHE A 10 -3.92 -10.12 -0.51
N LEU A 11 -4.29 -10.47 -1.74
CA LEU A 11 -3.81 -9.77 -2.94
C LEU A 11 -4.26 -8.30 -2.96
N VAL A 12 -5.53 -8.03 -2.64
CA VAL A 12 -6.07 -6.66 -2.65
C VAL A 12 -5.48 -5.83 -1.51
N THR A 13 -5.51 -6.35 -0.29
CA THR A 13 -5.06 -5.61 0.90
C THR A 13 -3.54 -5.39 0.87
N GLY A 14 -2.77 -6.38 0.43
CA GLY A 14 -1.32 -6.30 0.27
C GLY A 14 -0.91 -5.33 -0.83
N LEU A 15 -1.51 -5.43 -2.03
CA LEU A 15 -1.16 -4.56 -3.16
C LEU A 15 -1.44 -3.09 -2.87
N VAL A 16 -2.62 -2.80 -2.30
CA VAL A 16 -3.02 -1.42 -1.95
C VAL A 16 -2.07 -0.85 -0.90
N SER A 17 -1.78 -1.62 0.15
CA SER A 17 -0.93 -1.16 1.26
C SER A 17 0.51 -0.92 0.80
N LEU A 18 1.09 -1.82 0.00
CA LEU A 18 2.42 -1.63 -0.57
C LEU A 18 2.45 -0.41 -1.50
N SER A 19 1.44 -0.25 -2.35
CA SER A 19 1.38 0.87 -3.28
C SER A 19 1.31 2.22 -2.57
N ALA A 20 0.51 2.33 -1.50
CA ALA A 20 0.45 3.53 -0.68
C ALA A 20 1.78 3.81 0.02
N ALA A 21 2.39 2.79 0.63
CA ALA A 21 3.68 2.93 1.32
C ALA A 21 4.80 3.37 0.37
N LEU A 22 4.90 2.76 -0.81
CA LEU A 22 5.89 3.12 -1.82
C LEU A 22 5.65 4.52 -2.40
N SER A 23 4.40 4.89 -2.69
CA SER A 23 4.06 6.23 -3.20
C SER A 23 4.41 7.32 -2.19
N ALA A 24 4.10 7.12 -0.91
CA ALA A 24 4.49 8.04 0.17
C ALA A 24 6.01 8.14 0.30
N GLY A 25 6.72 7.01 0.21
CA GLY A 25 8.18 6.97 0.24
C GLY A 25 8.82 7.70 -0.94
N ALA A 26 8.25 7.57 -2.14
CA ALA A 26 8.71 8.28 -3.34
C ALA A 26 8.54 9.80 -3.17
N LEU A 27 7.34 10.26 -2.77
CA LEU A 27 7.07 11.68 -2.56
C LEU A 27 7.95 12.31 -1.47
N ASN A 28 8.24 11.57 -0.40
CA ASN A 28 9.09 12.08 0.68
C ASN A 28 10.57 12.20 0.27
N LYS A 29 11.01 11.44 -0.74
CA LYS A 29 12.37 11.46 -1.27
C LYS A 29 12.58 12.50 -2.38
N LEU A 30 11.53 13.15 -2.87
CA LEU A 30 11.66 14.20 -3.88
C LEU A 30 12.43 15.41 -3.34
N PRO A 31 13.29 16.04 -4.15
CA PRO A 31 13.89 17.35 -3.84
C PRO A 31 12.81 18.39 -3.53
N GLU A 32 13.10 19.37 -2.66
CA GLU A 32 12.10 20.38 -2.26
C GLU A 32 11.52 21.17 -3.44
N GLU A 33 12.31 21.39 -4.48
CA GLU A 33 11.92 22.09 -5.71
C GLU A 33 10.92 21.28 -6.57
N GLU A 34 10.96 19.95 -6.47
CA GLU A 34 10.10 19.03 -7.24
C GLU A 34 8.89 18.54 -6.44
N LYS A 35 8.79 18.92 -5.16
CA LYS A 35 7.66 18.55 -4.33
C LYS A 35 6.37 19.19 -4.85
N PRO A 36 5.28 18.42 -4.98
CA PRO A 36 3.99 19.01 -5.31
C PRO A 36 3.55 19.97 -4.20
N ALA A 37 2.78 21.01 -4.54
CA ALA A 37 2.40 22.09 -3.61
C ALA A 37 1.85 21.60 -2.26
N PHE A 38 1.11 20.49 -2.24
CA PHE A 38 0.64 19.87 -1.00
C PHE A 38 1.81 19.36 -0.12
N ALA A 39 2.75 18.62 -0.71
CA ALA A 39 3.90 18.07 -0.01
C ALA A 39 4.91 19.14 0.44
N SER A 40 4.92 20.33 -0.19
CA SER A 40 5.78 21.45 0.22
C SER A 40 5.32 22.13 1.51
N THR A 41 4.09 21.86 1.98
CA THR A 41 3.61 22.36 3.27
C THR A 41 4.02 21.43 4.41
N LYS A 42 4.26 22.00 5.61
CA LYS A 42 4.57 21.19 6.82
C LYS A 42 3.48 20.15 7.09
N ASN A 43 2.21 20.55 7.03
CA ASN A 43 1.10 19.64 7.29
C ASN A 43 1.00 18.54 6.23
N GLY A 44 1.19 18.88 4.95
CA GLY A 44 1.14 17.88 3.88
C GLY A 44 2.29 16.88 3.94
N THR A 45 3.51 17.32 4.26
CA THR A 45 4.64 16.40 4.53
C THR A 45 4.30 15.42 5.66
N VAL A 46 3.79 15.92 6.79
CA VAL A 46 3.41 15.07 7.93
C VAL A 46 2.31 14.09 7.54
N SER A 47 1.29 14.54 6.80
CA SER A 47 0.22 13.67 6.32
C SER A 47 0.73 12.54 5.40
N ILE A 48 1.66 12.84 4.49
CA ILE A 48 2.27 11.84 3.60
C ILE A 48 3.04 10.79 4.43
N ILE A 49 3.84 11.22 5.39
CA ILE A 49 4.62 10.31 6.26
C ILE A 49 3.69 9.43 7.10
N MET A 50 2.68 10.03 7.72
CA MET A 50 1.70 9.29 8.53
C MET A 50 0.91 8.28 7.69
N GLY A 51 0.46 8.69 6.50
CA GLY A 51 -0.23 7.82 5.56
C GLY A 51 0.65 6.65 5.09
N GLY A 52 1.90 6.93 4.74
CA GLY A 52 2.87 5.90 4.35
C GLY A 52 3.16 4.90 5.47
N ASN A 53 3.32 5.36 6.71
CA ASN A 53 3.54 4.49 7.86
C ASN A 53 2.31 3.63 8.18
N LEU A 54 1.11 4.21 8.11
CA LEU A 54 -0.13 3.45 8.30
C LEU A 54 -0.29 2.36 7.22
N ALA A 55 0.02 2.69 5.98
CA ALA A 55 0.04 1.73 4.88
C ALA A 55 1.07 0.61 5.10
N ALA A 56 2.28 0.95 5.56
CA ALA A 56 3.31 -0.04 5.87
C ALA A 56 2.87 -0.99 7.00
N VAL A 57 2.26 -0.47 8.05
CA VAL A 57 1.70 -1.30 9.14
C VAL A 57 0.58 -2.21 8.61
N THR A 58 -0.33 -1.67 7.79
CA THR A 58 -1.40 -2.46 7.17
C THR A 58 -0.84 -3.55 6.26
N LEU A 59 0.25 -3.27 5.54
CA LEU A 59 0.96 -4.28 4.74
C LEU A 59 1.54 -5.39 5.61
N LEU A 60 2.11 -5.08 6.77
CA LEU A 60 2.59 -6.10 7.71
C LEU A 60 1.46 -7.03 8.15
N PHE A 61 0.27 -6.48 8.44
CA PHE A 61 -0.91 -7.27 8.74
C PHE A 61 -1.37 -8.10 7.53
N ALA A 62 -1.39 -7.54 6.32
CA ALA A 62 -1.70 -8.30 5.11
C ALA A 62 -0.72 -9.46 4.90
N MET A 63 0.57 -9.25 5.14
CA MET A 63 1.59 -10.30 5.06
C MET A 63 1.37 -11.38 6.12
N ALA A 64 1.12 -11.00 7.37
CA ALA A 64 0.82 -11.94 8.45
C ALA A 64 -0.45 -12.77 8.14
N TYR A 65 -1.50 -12.15 7.60
CA TYR A 65 -2.69 -12.83 7.11
C TYR A 65 -2.35 -13.83 5.99
N GLY A 66 -1.58 -13.39 4.99
CA GLY A 66 -1.16 -14.25 3.89
C GLY A 66 -0.34 -15.45 4.36
N PHE A 67 0.58 -15.28 5.31
CA PHE A 67 1.36 -16.39 5.89
C PHE A 67 0.53 -17.35 6.72
N LYS A 68 -0.60 -16.88 7.28
CA LYS A 68 -1.51 -17.70 8.07
C LYS A 68 -2.42 -18.56 7.19
N GLU A 69 -2.96 -17.98 6.11
CA GLU A 69 -4.02 -18.60 5.30
C GLU A 69 -3.52 -19.21 3.98
N LEU A 70 -2.33 -18.83 3.50
CA LEU A 70 -1.77 -19.28 2.22
C LEU A 70 -0.43 -19.98 2.41
N ASP A 71 0.04 -20.67 1.37
CA ASP A 71 1.40 -21.20 1.36
C ASP A 71 2.43 -20.07 1.47
N TRP A 72 3.43 -20.26 2.33
CA TRP A 72 4.45 -19.26 2.70
C TRP A 72 5.17 -18.59 1.52
N TRP A 73 5.30 -19.30 0.39
CA TRP A 73 5.95 -18.77 -0.81
C TRP A 73 5.09 -17.73 -1.53
N ILE A 74 3.77 -17.76 -1.40
CA ILE A 74 2.84 -16.84 -2.07
C ILE A 74 3.01 -15.41 -1.53
N PRO A 75 2.92 -15.15 -0.21
CA PRO A 75 3.13 -13.81 0.31
C PRO A 75 4.52 -13.26 0.00
N LEU A 76 5.55 -14.10 0.07
CA LEU A 76 6.93 -13.69 -0.24
C LEU A 76 7.08 -13.23 -1.68
N LEU A 77 6.64 -14.04 -2.65
CA LEU A 77 6.71 -13.66 -4.07
C LEU A 77 5.89 -12.38 -4.32
N CYS A 78 4.74 -12.23 -3.67
CA CYS A 78 3.94 -11.03 -3.82
C CYS A 78 4.64 -9.78 -3.26
N MET A 79 5.22 -9.87 -2.06
CA MET A 79 5.92 -8.76 -1.41
C MET A 79 7.12 -8.26 -2.22
N PHE A 80 7.92 -9.18 -2.77
CA PHE A 80 9.19 -8.82 -3.40
C PHE A 80 9.14 -8.70 -4.93
N ILE A 81 8.16 -9.33 -5.58
CA ILE A 81 8.08 -9.39 -7.04
C ILE A 81 6.75 -8.81 -7.51
N THR A 82 5.64 -9.48 -7.23
CA THR A 82 4.35 -9.17 -7.88
C THR A 82 3.85 -7.77 -7.53
N PHE A 83 3.78 -7.40 -6.25
CA PHE A 83 3.26 -6.11 -5.85
C PHE A 83 4.19 -4.96 -6.27
N PRO A 84 5.52 -5.01 -6.10
CA PRO A 84 6.41 -3.97 -6.62
C PRO A 84 6.32 -3.82 -8.14
N VAL A 85 6.27 -4.92 -8.89
CA VAL A 85 6.14 -4.88 -10.35
C VAL A 85 4.82 -4.23 -10.75
N ILE A 86 3.69 -4.66 -10.16
CA ILE A 86 2.38 -4.04 -10.44
C ILE A 86 2.39 -2.55 -10.07
N HIS A 87 2.97 -2.21 -8.92
CA HIS A 87 3.05 -0.82 -8.47
C HIS A 87 3.83 0.03 -9.48
N VAL A 88 5.05 -0.34 -9.84
CA VAL A 88 5.91 0.45 -10.72
C VAL A 88 5.38 0.47 -12.16
N VAL A 89 4.97 -0.68 -12.69
CA VAL A 89 4.60 -0.80 -14.11
C VAL A 89 3.20 -0.26 -14.38
N ILE A 90 2.27 -0.40 -13.43
CA ILE A 90 0.87 -0.03 -13.64
C ILE A 90 0.53 1.22 -12.85
N ILE A 91 0.58 1.15 -11.52
CA ILE A 91 0.02 2.21 -10.65
C ILE A 91 0.81 3.50 -10.81
N GLN A 92 2.12 3.43 -10.68
CA GLN A 92 3.02 4.59 -10.76
C GLN A 92 3.02 5.20 -12.16
N LYS A 93 3.05 4.37 -13.23
CA LYS A 93 2.99 4.89 -14.60
C LYS A 93 1.66 5.54 -14.97
N VAL A 94 0.55 5.02 -14.49
CA VAL A 94 -0.79 5.52 -14.85
C VAL A 94 -1.18 6.73 -14.00
N LEU A 95 -0.88 6.71 -12.70
CA LEU A 95 -1.36 7.72 -11.76
C LEU A 95 -0.28 8.74 -11.35
N GLY A 96 1.00 8.34 -11.36
CA GLY A 96 2.06 9.06 -10.68
C GLY A 96 1.96 8.95 -9.15
N ASP A 97 3.02 9.34 -8.44
CA ASP A 97 3.14 9.07 -6.99
C ASP A 97 2.06 9.78 -6.14
N LEU A 98 1.75 11.04 -6.46
CA LEU A 98 0.79 11.82 -5.65
C LEU A 98 -0.64 11.27 -5.76
N LYS A 99 -1.11 10.99 -6.98
CA LYS A 99 -2.47 10.45 -7.17
C LYS A 99 -2.56 9.01 -6.72
N ALA A 100 -1.49 8.23 -6.93
CA ALA A 100 -1.41 6.87 -6.40
C ALA A 100 -1.57 6.89 -4.88
N LEU A 101 -0.83 7.74 -4.16
CA LEU A 101 -0.98 7.87 -2.71
C LEU A 101 -2.40 8.30 -2.31
N LEU A 102 -2.96 9.31 -2.97
CA LEU A 102 -4.27 9.86 -2.61
C LEU A 102 -5.41 8.83 -2.81
N ILE A 103 -5.32 8.01 -3.85
CA ILE A 103 -6.31 6.95 -4.15
C ILE A 103 -6.10 5.74 -3.23
N THR A 104 -4.86 5.33 -3.01
CA THR A 104 -4.56 4.14 -2.21
C THR A 104 -4.72 4.36 -0.71
N SER A 105 -4.53 5.59 -0.20
CA SER A 105 -4.70 5.91 1.23
C SER A 105 -6.08 5.57 1.81
N PRO A 106 -7.23 5.98 1.22
CA PRO A 106 -8.53 5.54 1.72
C PRO A 106 -8.75 4.03 1.54
N LEU A 107 -8.19 3.44 0.48
CA LEU A 107 -8.26 2.00 0.27
C LEU A 107 -7.46 1.23 1.34
N VAL A 108 -6.40 1.81 1.91
CA VAL A 108 -5.67 1.22 3.05
C VAL A 108 -6.59 1.12 4.28
N LEU A 109 -7.45 2.11 4.53
CA LEU A 109 -8.42 2.03 5.64
C LEU A 109 -9.44 0.92 5.41
N VAL A 110 -9.91 0.77 4.16
CA VAL A 110 -10.79 -0.34 3.76
C VAL A 110 -10.06 -1.68 3.90
N ALA A 111 -8.78 -1.74 3.51
CA ALA A 111 -7.97 -2.93 3.63
C ALA A 111 -7.76 -3.34 5.08
N MET A 112 -7.52 -2.37 5.97
CA MET A 112 -7.40 -2.61 7.41
C MET A 112 -8.70 -3.16 8.00
N ALA A 113 -9.86 -2.59 7.62
CA ALA A 113 -11.16 -3.11 8.05
C ALA A 113 -11.43 -4.52 7.49
N ALA A 114 -11.09 -4.77 6.22
CA ALA A 114 -11.22 -6.09 5.61
C ALA A 114 -10.34 -7.12 6.32
N LEU A 115 -9.08 -6.80 6.59
CA LEU A 115 -8.18 -7.67 7.34
C LEU A 115 -8.76 -7.98 8.73
N TYR A 116 -9.28 -6.98 9.46
CA TYR A 116 -9.89 -7.22 10.76
C TYR A 116 -11.12 -8.15 10.73
N LEU A 117 -11.98 -8.00 9.72
CA LEU A 117 -13.22 -8.78 9.61
C LEU A 117 -12.99 -10.21 9.13
N TYR A 118 -11.97 -10.43 8.31
CA TYR A 118 -11.68 -11.73 7.68
C TYR A 118 -10.44 -12.43 8.26
N TRP A 119 -9.84 -11.85 9.30
CA TRP A 119 -8.69 -12.44 10.01
C TRP A 119 -8.99 -13.82 10.59
#